data_AF-A0A2T7KKE6-F1
#
_entry.id   AF-A0A2T7KKE6-F1
#
_cell.length_a   1.000
_cell.length_b   1.000
_cell.length_c   1.000
_cell.angle_alpha   90.00
_cell.angle_beta   90.00
_cell.angle_gamma   90.00
#
_symmetry.space_group_name_H-M   'P 1'
#
loop_
_entity.id
_entity.type
_entity.pdbx_description
1 polymer ?
#
loop_
_entity_poly.entity_id
_entity_poly.type
_entity_poly.pdbx_seq_one_letter_code
_entity_poly.pdbx_strand_id
1 'polypeptide(L)' 'MDRFPFPDDLIEAQREWHATYRALAAPRPRRTTELRRRLILLSVRIHWHPWWSTPAGWSPAARVELRRLTAGERRTDAA' A
#
# COMPACT_ATOMS: atom_id res chain seq x y z
N MET A 1 -14.10 -8.70 -14.47
CA MET A 1 -13.05 -8.19 -13.55
C MET A 1 -13.79 -7.45 -12.45
N ASP A 2 -13.99 -8.08 -11.30
CA ASP A 2 -14.58 -7.39 -10.15
C ASP A 2 -13.57 -6.35 -9.67
N ARG A 3 -13.73 -5.13 -10.20
CA ARG A 3 -12.94 -3.98 -9.81
C ARG A 3 -13.47 -3.57 -8.44
N PHE A 4 -12.84 -4.09 -7.38
CA PHE A 4 -13.08 -3.61 -6.04
C PHE A 4 -12.92 -2.07 -6.07
N PRO A 5 -13.95 -1.29 -5.68
CA PRO A 5 -13.83 0.15 -5.60
C PRO A 5 -13.01 0.46 -4.35
N PHE A 6 -11.69 0.31 -4.46
CA PHE A 6 -10.77 0.73 -3.42
C PHE A 6 -10.82 2.24 -3.29
N PRO A 7 -10.93 2.78 -2.06
CA PRO A 7 -10.80 4.21 -1.83
C PRO A 7 -9.41 4.70 -2.25
N ASP A 8 -9.35 5.89 -2.83
CA ASP A 8 -8.09 6.48 -3.29
C ASP A 8 -7.08 6.62 -2.15
N ASP A 9 -7.53 6.91 -0.94
CA ASP A 9 -6.65 7.05 0.22
C ASP A 9 -6.03 5.72 0.68
N LEU A 10 -6.73 4.60 0.46
CA LEU A 10 -6.20 3.26 0.70
C LEU A 10 -5.18 2.87 -0.38
N ILE A 11 -5.44 3.22 -1.65
CA ILE A 11 -4.50 3.04 -2.76
C ILE A 11 -3.22 3.85 -2.49
N GLU A 12 -3.35 5.13 -2.14
CA GLU A 12 -2.23 6.02 -1.82
C GLU A 12 -1.43 5.53 -0.62
N ALA A 13 -2.09 5.11 0.47
CA ALA A 13 -1.42 4.57 1.64
C ALA A 13 -0.58 3.32 1.28
N GLN A 14 -1.10 2.44 0.42
CA GLN A 14 -0.39 1.25 -0.03
C GLN A 14 0.77 1.58 -0.99
N ARG A 15 0.61 2.56 -1.90
CA ARG A 15 1.69 3.08 -2.75
C ARG A 15 2.82 3.67 -1.91
N GLU A 16 2.47 4.48 -0.92
CA GLU A 16 3.41 5.10 0.02
C GLU A 16 4.13 4.05 0.88
N TRP A 17 3.43 2.98 1.26
CA TRP A 17 4.02 1.84 1.97
C TRP A 17 5.07 1.14 1.10
N HIS A 18 4.78 0.87 -0.18
CA HIS A 18 5.75 0.31 -1.13
C HIS A 18 6.95 1.24 -1.34
N ALA A 19 6.73 2.56 -1.46
CA ALA A 19 7.81 3.54 -1.60
C ALA A 19 8.71 3.58 -0.37
N THR A 20 8.12 3.61 0.82
CA THR A 20 8.83 3.61 2.11
C THR A 20 9.63 2.32 2.29
N TYR A 21 9.03 1.18 1.94
CA TYR A 21 9.72 -0.12 2.00
C TYR A 21 10.92 -0.18 1.04
N ARG A 22 10.78 0.31 -0.19
CA ARG A 22 11.89 0.40 -1.15
C ARG A 22 13.00 1.34 -0.67
N ALA A 23 12.65 2.48 -0.07
CA ALA A 23 13.63 3.39 0.51
C ALA A 23 14.39 2.74 1.68
N LEU A 24 13.72 1.91 2.49
CA LEU A 24 14.38 1.12 3.54
C LEU A 24 15.26 -0.01 2.99
N ALA A 25 14.87 -0.62 1.88
CA ALA A 25 15.61 -1.70 1.23
C ALA A 25 16.82 -1.20 0.41
N ALA A 26 16.94 0.11 0.18
CA ALA A 26 18.06 0.71 -0.53
C ALA A 26 19.37 0.59 0.29
N PRO A 27 20.55 0.45 -0.35
CA PRO A 27 21.83 0.44 0.35
C PRO A 27 22.08 1.74 1.13
N ARG A 28 22.45 1.63 2.42
CA ARG A 28 22.73 2.76 3.33
C ARG A 28 21.60 3.81 3.34
N PRO A 29 20.38 3.45 3.77
CA PRO A 29 19.27 4.38 3.77
C PRO A 29 19.55 5.54 4.72
N ARG A 30 19.42 6.77 4.22
CA ARG A 30 19.41 7.96 5.07
C ARG A 30 18.06 8.00 5.80
N ARG A 31 18.06 8.39 7.08
CA ARG A 31 16.84 8.53 7.91
C ARG A 31 16.06 7.22 8.15
N THR A 32 16.76 6.11 8.35
CA THR A 32 16.17 4.79 8.65
C THR A 32 15.10 4.81 9.74
N THR A 33 15.31 5.58 10.82
CA THR A 33 14.35 5.70 11.93
C THR A 33 13.05 6.36 11.49
N GLU A 34 13.13 7.42 10.68
CA GLU A 34 11.96 8.11 10.12
C GLU A 34 11.20 7.16 9.19
N LEU A 35 11.90 6.48 8.29
CA LEU A 35 11.32 5.53 7.35
C LEU A 35 10.64 4.34 8.07
N ARG A 36 11.25 3.80 9.13
CA ARG A 36 10.64 2.74 9.94
C ARG A 36 9.38 3.21 10.65
N ARG A 37 9.39 4.41 11.24
CA ARG A 37 8.18 5.00 11.86
C ARG A 37 7.07 5.19 10.84
N ARG A 38 7.41 5.73 9.66
CA ARG A 38 6.46 5.90 8.55
C ARG A 38 5.88 4.56 8.09
N LEU A 39 6.71 3.51 7.99
CA LEU A 39 6.25 2.17 7.64
C LEU A 39 5.25 1.61 8.65
N ILE A 40 5.49 1.78 9.95
CA ILE A 40 4.58 1.33 11.01
C ILE A 40 3.25 2.10 10.94
N LEU A 41 3.30 3.43 10.80
CA LEU A 41 2.09 4.26 10.68
C LEU A 41 1.25 3.88 9.46
N LEU A 42 1.89 3.67 8.31
CA LEU A 42 1.21 3.22 7.08
C LEU A 42 0.63 1.82 7.24
N SER A 43 1.36 0.91 7.89
CA SER A 43 0.86 -0.44 8.19
C SER A 43 -0.40 -0.39 9.07
N VAL A 44 -0.43 0.46 10.09
CA VAL A 44 -1.60 0.68 10.94
C VAL A 44 -2.75 1.28 10.12
N ARG A 45 -2.50 2.32 9.33
CA ARG A 45 -3.52 2.98 8.51
C ARG A 45 -4.17 2.04 7.50
N ILE A 46 -3.37 1.23 6.82
CA ILE A 46 -3.86 0.23 5.88
C ILE A 46 -4.63 -0.85 6.62
N HIS A 47 -4.11 -1.39 7.72
CA HIS A 47 -4.76 -2.51 8.43
C HIS A 47 -6.10 -2.13 9.06
N TRP A 48 -6.19 -0.94 9.65
CA TRP A 48 -7.38 -0.44 10.34
C TRP A 48 -8.30 0.39 9.45
N HIS A 49 -8.11 0.33 8.13
CA HIS A 49 -8.90 1.12 7.20
C HIS A 49 -10.39 0.72 7.26
N PRO A 50 -11.34 1.68 7.41
CA PRO A 50 -12.77 1.39 7.52
C PRO A 50 -13.35 0.59 6.33
N TRP A 51 -12.73 0.72 5.16
CA TRP A 51 -13.12 -0.04 3.97
C TRP A 51 -13.07 -1.56 4.15
N TRP A 52 -12.17 -2.08 5.00
CA TRP A 52 -12.10 -3.53 5.25
C TRP A 52 -13.32 -4.07 5.97
N SER A 53 -14.06 -3.22 6.68
CA SER A 53 -15.32 -3.57 7.34
C SER A 53 -16.53 -3.54 6.38
N THR A 54 -16.34 -3.11 5.13
CA THR A 54 -17.41 -3.12 4.12
C THR A 54 -17.54 -4.52 3.48
N PRO A 55 -18.71 -4.85 2.89
CA PRO A 55 -18.89 -6.12 2.17
C PRO A 55 -17.85 -6.36 1.07
N ALA A 56 -17.36 -5.30 0.40
CA ALA A 56 -16.33 -5.38 -0.62
C ALA A 56 -14.92 -5.66 -0.05
N GLY A 57 -14.64 -5.19 1.16
CA GLY A 57 -13.35 -5.34 1.84
C GLY A 57 -13.21 -6.62 2.68
N TRP A 58 -14.31 -7.33 2.96
CA TRP A 58 -14.28 -8.51 3.83
C TRP A 58 -13.50 -9.70 3.22
N SER A 59 -13.37 -9.75 1.89
CA SER A 59 -12.67 -10.84 1.21
C SER A 59 -11.14 -10.75 1.35
N PRO A 60 -10.45 -11.85 1.71
CA PRO A 60 -8.98 -11.92 1.63
C PRO A 60 -8.44 -11.60 0.22
N ALA A 61 -9.23 -11.86 -0.82
CA ALA A 61 -8.86 -11.53 -2.20
C ALA A 61 -8.72 -10.02 -2.43
N ALA A 62 -9.50 -9.18 -1.70
CA ALA A 62 -9.40 -7.74 -1.80
C ALA A 62 -8.02 -7.21 -1.33
N ARG A 63 -7.42 -7.83 -0.30
CA ARG A 63 -6.05 -7.48 0.13
C ARG A 63 -5.00 -7.84 -0.92
N VAL A 64 -5.18 -8.98 -1.59
CA VAL A 64 -4.28 -9.42 -2.66
C VAL A 64 -4.41 -8.49 -3.86
N GLU A 65 -5.64 -8.10 -4.22
CA GLU A 65 -5.89 -7.23 -5.36
C GLU A 65 -5.35 -5.81 -5.12
N LEU A 66 -5.49 -5.26 -3.91
CA LEU A 66 -4.88 -3.99 -3.52
C LEU A 66 -3.34 -4.02 -3.70
N ARG A 67 -2.70 -5.12 -3.29
CA ARG A 67 -1.25 -5.31 -3.49
C ARG A 67 -0.89 -5.43 -4.96
N ARG A 68 -1.70 -6.11 -5.77
CA ARG A 68 -1.46 -6.26 -7.22
C ARG A 68 -1.58 -4.93 -7.95
N LEU A 69 -2.64 -4.16 -7.69
CA LEU A 69 -2.86 -2.84 -8.28
C LEU A 69 -1.67 -1.91 -8.01
N THR A 70 -1.28 -1.79 -6.74
CA THR A 70 -0.22 -0.85 -6.32
C THR A 70 1.20 -1.37 -6.57
N ALA A 71 1.39 -2.67 -6.83
CA ALA A 71 2.66 -3.22 -7.29
C ALA A 71 2.85 -3.04 -8.81
N GLY A 72 1.76 -3.05 -9.58
CA GLY A 72 1.76 -3.01 -11.05
C GLY A 72 1.89 -1.62 -11.67
N GLU A 73 1.46 -0.56 -10.99
CA GLU A 73 1.40 0.80 -11.54
C GLU A 73 2.75 1.42 -11.93
N ARG A 74 3.88 0.84 -11.52
CA ARG A 74 5.20 1.26 -12.04
C ARG A 74 5.57 0.69 -13.41
N ARG A 75 4.83 -0.28 -13.96
CA ARG A 75 5.14 -0.79 -15.31
C ARG A 75 4.67 0.16 -16.41
N THR A 76 3.77 1.09 -16.10
CA THR A 76 3.12 1.98 -17.08
C THR A 76 3.70 3.40 -17.14
N ASP A 77 4.59 3.79 -16.22
CA ASP A 77 5.27 5.11 -16.22
C ASP A 77 6.68 5.07 -16.84
N ALA A 78 7.01 4.00 -17.60
CA ALA A 78 8.29 3.85 -18.28
C ALA A 78 8.12 3.58 -19.79
N ALA A 79 7.25 4.35 -20.44
CA ALA A 79 7.10 4.38 -21.90
C ALA A 79 7.27 5.82 -22.42
#